data_AF-A0AAD7NH96-F1
#
_entry.id   AF-A0AAD7NH96-F1
#
_cell.length_a   1.000
_cell.length_b   1.000
_cell.length_c   1.000
_cell.angle_alpha   90.00
_cell.angle_beta   90.00
_cell.angle_gamma   90.00
#
_symmetry.space_group_name_H-M   'P 1'
#
loop_
_entity.id
_entity.type
_entity.pdbx_description
1 polymer ?
#
loop_
_entity_poly.entity_id
_entity_poly.type
_entity_poly.pdbx_seq_one_letter_code
_entity_poly.pdbx_strand_id
1 'polypeptide(L)'
;MCAGSAFKAHDNCVPGFLPVVYLLARLMLLWIDEVIKLKFENIDKIPGERKFINITLTTRKQNQTGVLHAWKLHANDDGPKICPVRAFILLASLYGSNIKKSGTLFLHVAAGGAVMQKQTLTASVLGRALSRDLQNLGYASWTLYGTHSFRRGGCQYRIKIKKWSADMVAAWGGWSQVEAVPMFRYFYSPNDNHEYMDDYDRNY
;
A
#
# COMPACT_ATOMS: atom_id res chain seq x y z
N MET A 1 -2.65 -35.46 -6.01
CA MET A 1 -3.49 -34.80 -7.03
C MET A 1 -4.54 -33.98 -6.29
N CYS A 2 -4.41 -32.66 -6.25
CA CYS A 2 -5.43 -31.76 -5.72
C CYS A 2 -5.91 -30.85 -6.84
N ALA A 3 -7.22 -30.87 -7.05
CA ALA A 3 -7.94 -30.20 -8.10
C ALA A 3 -7.70 -28.69 -8.10
N GLY A 4 -7.63 -28.11 -9.30
CA GLY A 4 -7.54 -26.68 -9.52
C GLY A 4 -8.75 -25.96 -8.94
N SER A 5 -8.56 -25.26 -7.83
CA SER A 5 -9.46 -24.20 -7.41
C SER A 5 -9.24 -23.02 -8.36
N ALA A 6 -10.15 -22.87 -9.34
CA ALA A 6 -10.24 -21.65 -10.12
C ALA A 6 -10.44 -20.47 -9.15
N PHE A 7 -9.50 -19.52 -9.15
CA PHE A 7 -9.70 -18.25 -8.47
C PHE A 7 -10.94 -17.60 -9.07
N LYS A 8 -12.02 -17.41 -8.28
CA LYS A 8 -13.10 -16.51 -8.68
C LYS A 8 -12.51 -15.09 -8.69
N ALA A 9 -12.08 -14.66 -9.87
CA ALA A 9 -11.64 -13.29 -10.10
C ALA A 9 -12.82 -12.37 -9.84
N HIS A 10 -12.65 -11.41 -8.94
CA HIS A 10 -13.58 -10.31 -8.79
C HIS A 10 -12.89 -9.09 -9.37
N ASP A 11 -13.48 -8.50 -10.41
CA ASP A 11 -12.95 -7.35 -11.15
C ASP A 11 -11.52 -7.52 -11.68
N ASN A 12 -11.22 -8.69 -12.26
CA ASN A 12 -9.88 -8.97 -12.83
C ASN A 12 -8.73 -8.91 -11.80
N CYS A 13 -9.07 -9.05 -10.51
CA CYS A 13 -8.14 -9.08 -9.39
C CYS A 13 -8.42 -10.30 -8.48
N VAL A 14 -7.36 -10.82 -7.85
CA VAL A 14 -7.52 -11.82 -6.78
C VAL A 14 -7.99 -11.09 -5.52
N PRO A 15 -9.11 -11.49 -4.86
CA PRO A 15 -9.67 -10.78 -3.70
C PRO A 15 -8.67 -10.47 -2.57
N GLY A 16 -7.65 -11.32 -2.38
CA GLY A 16 -6.61 -11.10 -1.38
C GLY A 16 -5.48 -10.13 -1.77
N PHE A 17 -5.41 -9.66 -3.02
CA PHE A 17 -4.38 -8.70 -3.45
C PHE A 17 -4.72 -7.27 -3.02
N LEU A 18 -6.00 -6.88 -3.07
CA LEU A 18 -6.46 -5.51 -2.79
C LEU A 18 -6.05 -5.02 -1.39
N PRO A 19 -6.30 -5.79 -0.30
CA PRO A 19 -5.95 -5.33 1.05
C PRO A 19 -4.44 -5.15 1.22
N VAL A 20 -3.62 -5.98 0.54
CA VAL A 20 -2.17 -5.90 0.60
C VAL A 20 -1.68 -4.64 -0.12
N VAL A 21 -2.21 -4.33 -1.31
CA VAL A 21 -1.86 -3.10 -2.03
C VAL A 21 -2.19 -1.87 -1.20
N TYR A 22 -3.39 -1.81 -0.63
CA TYR A 22 -3.83 -0.70 0.23
C TYR A 22 -2.94 -0.56 1.47
N LEU A 23 -2.60 -1.67 2.11
CA LEU A 23 -1.73 -1.70 3.27
C LEU A 23 -0.32 -1.21 2.92
N LEU A 24 0.27 -1.67 1.82
CA LEU A 24 1.60 -1.24 1.40
C LEU A 24 1.62 0.24 1.00
N ALA A 25 0.61 0.73 0.27
CA ALA A 25 0.50 2.15 -0.05
C ALA A 25 0.46 3.02 1.22
N ARG A 26 -0.29 2.59 2.23
CA ARG A 26 -0.38 3.25 3.54
C ARG A 26 0.91 3.12 4.37
N LEU A 27 1.53 1.95 4.40
CA LEU A 27 2.70 1.70 5.23
C LEU A 27 3.98 2.26 4.63
N MET A 28 4.15 2.25 3.31
CA MET A 28 5.36 2.75 2.65
C MET A 28 5.21 4.20 2.18
N LEU A 29 4.02 4.79 2.33
CA LEU A 29 3.69 6.13 1.84
C LEU A 29 3.93 6.27 0.33
N LEU A 30 3.56 5.23 -0.40
CA LEU A 30 3.67 5.15 -1.84
C LEU A 30 2.34 5.46 -2.51
N TRP A 31 2.39 5.95 -3.75
CA TRP A 31 1.22 5.89 -4.62
C TRP A 31 0.91 4.44 -4.96
N ILE A 32 -0.37 4.13 -5.14
CA ILE A 32 -0.79 2.78 -5.54
C ILE A 32 -0.08 2.33 -6.82
N ASP A 33 0.13 3.24 -7.77
CA ASP A 33 0.85 2.96 -9.03
C ASP A 33 2.29 2.52 -8.81
N GLU A 34 2.93 2.95 -7.73
CA GLU A 34 4.26 2.50 -7.34
C GLU A 34 4.18 1.12 -6.68
N VAL A 35 3.16 0.87 -5.84
CA VAL A 35 2.94 -0.40 -5.16
C VAL A 35 2.64 -1.53 -6.15
N ILE A 36 1.78 -1.31 -7.15
CA ILE A 36 1.46 -2.35 -8.15
C ILE A 36 2.67 -2.72 -9.01
N LYS A 37 3.65 -1.84 -9.13
CA LYS A 37 4.90 -2.07 -9.87
C LYS A 37 5.94 -2.85 -9.06
N LEU A 38 5.67 -3.13 -7.77
CA LEU A 38 6.53 -4.01 -6.98
C LEU A 38 6.66 -5.37 -7.67
N LYS A 39 7.90 -5.86 -7.68
CA LYS A 39 8.26 -7.17 -8.20
C LYS A 39 8.58 -8.13 -7.06
N PHE A 40 8.60 -9.42 -7.34
CA PHE A 40 9.05 -10.43 -6.37
C PHE A 40 10.49 -10.15 -5.91
N GLU A 41 11.35 -9.70 -6.83
CA GLU A 41 12.75 -9.36 -6.54
C GLU A 41 12.91 -8.14 -5.63
N ASN A 42 11.85 -7.34 -5.45
CA ASN A 42 11.85 -6.21 -4.52
C ASN A 42 11.63 -6.63 -3.06
N ILE A 43 11.21 -7.88 -2.83
CA ILE A 43 10.86 -8.38 -1.50
C ILE A 43 11.99 -9.26 -0.99
N ASP A 44 12.76 -8.73 -0.05
CA ASP A 44 13.80 -9.48 0.64
C ASP A 44 13.20 -10.12 1.89
N LYS A 45 13.04 -11.45 1.81
CA LYS A 45 12.56 -12.29 2.91
C LYS A 45 13.59 -13.37 3.19
N ILE A 46 14.28 -13.24 4.31
CA ILE A 46 15.17 -14.25 4.85
C ILE A 46 14.32 -15.46 5.30
N PRO A 47 14.61 -16.69 4.84
CA PRO A 47 13.90 -17.89 5.29
C PRO A 47 13.86 -18.00 6.82
N GLY A 48 12.68 -18.25 7.38
CA GLY A 48 12.48 -18.36 8.83
C GLY A 48 12.27 -17.01 9.57
N GLU A 49 12.60 -15.88 8.96
CA GLU A 49 12.35 -14.56 9.55
C GLU A 49 10.85 -14.23 9.55
N ARG A 50 10.35 -13.81 10.70
CA ARG A 50 8.93 -13.45 10.94
C ARG A 50 8.77 -12.09 11.60
N LYS A 51 9.85 -11.44 12.02
CA LYS A 51 9.83 -10.14 12.71
C LYS A 51 9.71 -8.98 11.75
N PHE A 52 10.23 -9.09 10.53
CA PHE A 52 10.13 -8.03 9.53
C PHE A 52 10.27 -8.57 8.10
N ILE A 53 9.93 -7.72 7.13
CA ILE A 53 10.20 -7.92 5.69
C ILE A 53 10.86 -6.65 5.16
N ASN A 54 11.89 -6.80 4.33
CA ASN A 54 12.53 -5.69 3.64
C ASN A 54 11.91 -5.53 2.25
N ILE A 55 11.63 -4.29 1.86
CA ILE A 55 11.12 -3.96 0.53
C ILE A 55 11.98 -2.87 -0.07
N THR A 56 12.46 -3.08 -1.29
CA THR A 56 13.28 -2.10 -2.04
C THR A 56 12.55 -1.66 -3.31
N LEU A 57 12.67 -0.40 -3.72
CA LEU A 57 12.17 0.04 -5.02
C LEU A 57 13.32 0.24 -6.00
N THR A 58 13.16 -0.28 -7.22
CA THR A 58 14.16 -0.16 -8.29
C THR A 58 14.10 1.18 -9.03
N THR A 59 12.95 1.85 -9.05
CA THR A 59 12.71 2.98 -9.99
C THR A 59 12.52 4.34 -9.32
N ARG A 60 12.40 4.42 -7.99
CA ARG A 60 11.93 5.63 -7.29
C ARG A 60 13.03 6.68 -7.03
N LYS A 61 13.89 6.94 -8.03
CA LYS A 61 14.96 7.96 -8.05
C LYS A 61 16.33 7.57 -7.48
N GLN A 62 16.86 6.43 -7.93
CA GLN A 62 18.31 6.26 -7.96
C GLN A 62 19.01 7.43 -8.69
N ASN A 63 18.36 8.01 -9.72
CA ASN A 63 18.98 9.02 -10.58
C ASN A 63 19.28 10.38 -9.94
N GLN A 64 18.69 10.72 -8.78
CA GLN A 64 18.89 12.04 -8.16
C GLN A 64 19.80 12.02 -6.93
N THR A 65 19.76 10.95 -6.13
CA THR A 65 20.53 10.85 -4.89
C THR A 65 21.49 9.66 -4.86
N GLY A 66 21.38 8.71 -5.80
CA GLY A 66 22.12 7.44 -5.79
C GLY A 66 21.71 6.47 -4.68
N VAL A 67 20.81 6.89 -3.76
CA VAL A 67 20.42 6.07 -2.60
C VAL A 67 19.23 5.19 -2.96
N LEU A 68 19.40 3.88 -2.78
CA LEU A 68 18.31 2.92 -2.87
C LEU A 68 17.40 3.06 -1.66
N HIS A 69 16.16 3.52 -1.88
CA HIS A 69 15.19 3.63 -0.79
C HIS A 69 14.61 2.25 -0.46
N ALA A 70 14.72 1.88 0.83
CA ALA A 70 14.26 0.61 1.35
C ALA A 70 13.36 0.81 2.57
N TRP A 71 12.38 -0.07 2.73
CA TRP A 71 11.47 -0.10 3.88
C TRP A 71 11.65 -1.40 4.63
N LYS A 72 11.92 -1.31 5.93
CA LYS A 72 11.86 -2.44 6.86
C LYS A 72 10.50 -2.45 7.54
N LEU A 73 9.62 -3.35 7.10
CA LEU A 73 8.25 -3.46 7.61
C LEU A 73 8.18 -4.53 8.70
N HIS A 74 8.00 -4.09 9.94
CA HIS A 74 7.95 -4.98 11.10
C HIS A 74 6.59 -5.66 11.26
N ALA A 75 6.62 -6.87 11.82
CA ALA A 75 5.43 -7.53 12.31
C ALA A 75 4.72 -6.66 13.35
N ASN A 76 3.40 -6.74 13.36
CA ASN A 76 2.55 -5.99 14.27
C ASN A 76 1.49 -6.95 14.83
N ASP A 77 1.77 -7.52 16.00
CA ASP A 77 0.85 -8.45 16.65
C ASP A 77 -0.30 -7.74 17.37
N ASP A 78 -0.10 -6.49 17.80
CA ASP A 78 -1.16 -5.65 18.39
C ASP A 78 -2.22 -5.24 17.35
N GLY A 79 -1.82 -5.13 16.09
CA GLY A 79 -2.66 -4.76 14.96
C GLY A 79 -2.62 -5.80 13.85
N PRO A 80 -3.19 -7.01 14.04
CA PRO A 80 -3.02 -8.12 13.09
C PRO A 80 -3.56 -7.80 11.69
N LYS A 81 -4.60 -6.96 11.59
CA LYS A 81 -5.20 -6.50 10.32
C LYS A 81 -4.32 -5.52 9.53
N ILE A 82 -3.37 -4.87 10.19
CA ILE A 82 -2.43 -3.91 9.58
C ILE A 82 -0.99 -4.43 9.60
N CYS A 83 -0.81 -5.72 9.93
CA CYS A 83 0.50 -6.34 10.01
C CYS A 83 1.03 -6.68 8.60
N PRO A 84 2.14 -6.06 8.17
CA PRO A 84 2.70 -6.32 6.84
C PRO A 84 3.17 -7.77 6.69
N VAL A 85 3.78 -8.36 7.73
CA VAL A 85 4.25 -9.75 7.68
C VAL A 85 3.08 -10.72 7.47
N ARG A 86 1.97 -10.54 8.21
CA ARG A 86 0.76 -11.36 8.03
C ARG A 86 0.15 -11.16 6.64
N ALA A 87 0.09 -9.93 6.15
CA ALA A 87 -0.38 -9.63 4.80
C ALA A 87 0.44 -10.35 3.73
N PHE A 88 1.77 -10.40 3.86
CA PHE A 88 2.64 -11.16 2.94
C PHE A 88 2.50 -12.68 3.08
N ILE A 89 2.23 -13.21 4.27
CA ILE A 89 1.93 -14.64 4.45
C ILE A 89 0.63 -15.00 3.72
N LEU A 90 -0.41 -14.18 3.88
CA LEU A 90 -1.68 -14.35 3.16
C LEU A 90 -1.45 -14.23 1.65
N LEU A 91 -0.70 -13.22 1.21
CA LEU A 91 -0.35 -13.06 -0.19
C LEU A 91 0.40 -14.29 -0.75
N ALA A 92 1.38 -14.82 -0.01
CA ALA A 92 2.12 -16.01 -0.39
C ALA A 92 1.21 -17.25 -0.50
N SER A 93 0.19 -17.37 0.34
CA SER A 93 -0.80 -18.46 0.27
C SER A 93 -1.68 -18.40 -0.98
N LEU A 94 -1.85 -17.22 -1.58
CA LEU A 94 -2.55 -17.05 -2.86
C LEU A 94 -1.69 -17.47 -4.04
N TYR A 95 -0.36 -17.33 -3.92
CA TYR A 95 0.55 -17.86 -4.94
C TYR A 95 0.71 -19.35 -4.75
N GLY A 96 -0.06 -20.13 -5.54
CA GLY A 96 0.11 -21.58 -5.61
C GLY A 96 1.51 -21.99 -6.08
N SER A 97 1.80 -23.31 -6.01
CA SER A 97 3.08 -23.89 -6.44
C SER A 97 3.44 -23.59 -7.90
N ASN A 98 2.44 -23.36 -8.75
CA ASN A 98 2.58 -23.27 -10.20
C ASN A 98 2.88 -21.84 -10.71
N ILE A 99 2.94 -20.85 -9.81
CA ILE A 99 3.28 -19.47 -10.17
C ILE A 99 4.77 -19.24 -9.98
N LYS A 100 5.44 -18.80 -11.05
CA LYS A 100 6.83 -18.36 -10.99
C LYS A 100 6.92 -17.12 -10.10
N LYS A 101 7.72 -17.20 -9.04
CA LYS A 101 7.94 -16.11 -8.06
C LYS A 101 9.00 -15.13 -8.56
N SER A 102 8.77 -14.54 -9.74
CA SER A 102 9.67 -13.60 -10.40
C SER A 102 8.87 -12.64 -11.28
N GLY A 103 9.36 -11.41 -11.44
CA GLY A 103 8.65 -10.34 -12.15
C GLY A 103 7.60 -9.69 -11.26
N THR A 104 6.52 -9.20 -11.85
CA THR A 104 5.49 -8.45 -11.11
C THR A 104 4.93 -9.25 -9.93
N LEU A 105 4.87 -8.60 -8.76
CA LEU A 105 4.21 -9.16 -7.59
C LEU A 105 2.71 -9.25 -7.86
N PHE A 106 2.01 -8.13 -8.05
CA PHE A 106 0.56 -8.09 -8.23
C PHE A 106 0.11 -8.43 -9.66
N LEU A 107 -0.28 -9.70 -9.87
CA LEU A 107 -0.66 -10.24 -11.18
C LEU A 107 -2.09 -9.86 -11.59
N HIS A 108 -2.27 -9.54 -12.87
CA HIS A 108 -3.59 -9.35 -13.47
C HIS A 108 -4.31 -10.70 -13.68
N VAL A 109 -5.62 -10.72 -13.46
CA VAL A 109 -6.46 -11.89 -13.73
C VAL A 109 -7.41 -11.56 -14.88
N ALA A 110 -7.39 -12.34 -15.96
CA ALA A 110 -8.32 -12.14 -17.07
C ALA A 110 -9.78 -12.42 -16.64
N ALA A 111 -10.75 -11.91 -17.41
CA ALA A 111 -12.17 -12.10 -17.13
C ALA A 111 -12.58 -13.58 -17.00
N GLY A 112 -11.90 -14.49 -17.70
CA GLY A 112 -12.08 -15.95 -17.59
C GLY A 112 -11.40 -16.60 -16.38
N GLY A 113 -10.84 -15.83 -15.44
CA GLY A 113 -10.15 -16.35 -14.24
C GLY A 113 -8.69 -16.76 -14.46
N ALA A 114 -8.15 -16.60 -15.67
CA ALA A 114 -6.77 -16.94 -15.97
C ALA A 114 -5.78 -15.91 -15.38
N VAL A 115 -4.77 -16.39 -14.64
CA VAL A 115 -3.72 -15.54 -14.07
C VAL A 115 -2.68 -15.19 -15.14
N MET A 116 -2.53 -13.90 -15.44
CA MET A 116 -1.63 -13.39 -16.47
C MET A 116 -0.26 -13.08 -15.86
N GLN A 117 0.63 -14.08 -15.79
CA GLN A 117 1.93 -13.98 -15.08
C GLN A 117 2.87 -12.86 -15.58
N LYS A 118 2.65 -12.33 -16.78
CA LYS A 118 3.44 -11.23 -17.37
C LYS A 118 2.74 -9.87 -17.34
N GLN A 119 1.51 -9.79 -16.82
CA GLN A 119 0.73 -8.57 -16.78
C GLN A 119 0.51 -8.11 -15.34
N THR A 120 0.74 -6.82 -15.12
CA THR A 120 0.52 -6.16 -13.83
C THR A 120 -0.92 -5.67 -13.70
N LEU A 121 -1.44 -5.71 -12.48
CA LEU A 121 -2.68 -5.01 -12.13
C LEU A 121 -2.62 -3.53 -12.51
N THR A 122 -3.73 -2.96 -12.97
CA THR A 122 -3.79 -1.54 -13.33
C THR A 122 -4.41 -0.71 -12.21
N ALA A 123 -4.05 0.58 -12.17
CA ALA A 123 -4.67 1.56 -11.28
C ALA A 123 -6.20 1.62 -11.44
N SER A 124 -6.68 1.49 -12.68
CA SER A 124 -8.11 1.50 -13.00
C SER A 124 -8.87 0.31 -12.42
N VAL A 125 -8.26 -0.89 -12.44
CA VAL A 125 -8.83 -2.07 -11.79
C VAL A 125 -8.92 -1.84 -10.28
N LEU A 126 -7.85 -1.33 -9.66
CA LEU A 126 -7.82 -1.04 -8.23
C LEU A 126 -8.80 0.07 -7.82
N GLY A 127 -8.98 1.09 -8.65
CA GLY A 127 -9.94 2.17 -8.39
C GLY A 127 -11.38 1.66 -8.37
N ARG A 128 -11.75 0.80 -9.32
CA ARG A 128 -13.10 0.18 -9.33
C ARG A 128 -13.33 -0.73 -8.14
N ALA A 129 -12.34 -1.57 -7.82
CA ALA A 129 -12.36 -2.42 -6.64
C ALA A 129 -12.50 -1.59 -5.35
N LEU A 130 -11.74 -0.50 -5.21
CA LEU A 130 -11.81 0.39 -4.06
C LEU A 130 -13.21 1.00 -3.90
N SER A 131 -13.78 1.53 -4.98
CA SER A 131 -15.13 2.11 -4.94
C SER A 131 -16.16 1.08 -4.48
N ARG A 132 -16.06 -0.16 -4.95
CA ARG A 132 -16.95 -1.25 -4.52
C ARG A 132 -16.74 -1.60 -3.05
N ASP A 133 -15.50 -1.74 -2.60
CA ASP A 133 -15.19 -2.03 -1.20
C ASP A 133 -15.75 -0.96 -0.27
N LEU A 134 -15.61 0.32 -0.62
CA LEU A 134 -16.15 1.44 0.15
C LEU A 134 -17.69 1.46 0.16
N GLN A 135 -18.33 1.16 -0.98
CA GLN A 135 -19.78 1.02 -1.05
C GLN A 135 -20.28 -0.13 -0.16
N ASN A 136 -19.62 -1.29 -0.22
CA ASN A 136 -19.95 -2.45 0.61
C ASN A 136 -19.76 -2.18 2.11
N LEU A 137 -18.81 -1.32 2.46
CA LEU A 137 -18.58 -0.85 3.83
C LEU A 137 -19.56 0.25 4.26
N GLY A 138 -20.43 0.72 3.38
CA GLY A 138 -21.45 1.73 3.69
C GLY A 138 -20.95 3.18 3.70
N TYR A 139 -19.80 3.48 3.09
CA TYR A 139 -19.31 4.86 3.01
C TYR A 139 -20.13 5.68 2.00
N ALA A 140 -20.96 6.59 2.50
CA ALA A 140 -21.82 7.44 1.65
C ALA A 140 -21.02 8.35 0.68
N SER A 141 -19.87 8.85 1.11
CA SER A 141 -18.99 9.72 0.30
C SER A 141 -17.83 8.96 -0.35
N TRP A 142 -18.05 7.70 -0.74
CA TRP A 142 -17.01 6.84 -1.34
C TRP A 142 -16.32 7.48 -2.56
N THR A 143 -17.01 8.34 -3.32
CA THR A 143 -16.48 9.07 -4.48
C THR A 143 -15.35 10.04 -4.15
N LEU A 144 -15.25 10.48 -2.88
CA LEU A 144 -14.19 11.36 -2.40
C LEU A 144 -12.89 10.62 -2.11
N TYR A 145 -12.93 9.28 -2.07
CA TYR A 145 -11.76 8.46 -1.84
C TYR A 145 -11.18 7.99 -3.17
N GLY A 146 -9.87 8.12 -3.28
CA GLY A 146 -9.12 7.69 -4.45
C GLY A 146 -7.88 6.92 -4.05
N THR A 147 -7.10 6.52 -5.05
CA THR A 147 -5.86 5.78 -4.85
C THR A 147 -4.82 6.55 -4.01
N HIS A 148 -4.92 7.88 -3.96
CA HIS A 148 -4.10 8.74 -3.10
C HIS A 148 -4.49 8.72 -1.62
N SER A 149 -5.71 8.28 -1.29
CA SER A 149 -6.23 8.31 0.09
C SER A 149 -5.40 7.45 1.04
N PHE A 150 -4.81 6.35 0.57
CA PHE A 150 -3.95 5.49 1.40
C PHE A 150 -2.63 6.15 1.78
N ARG A 151 -1.98 6.82 0.82
CA ARG A 151 -0.75 7.58 1.05
C ARG A 151 -1.03 8.71 2.06
N ARG A 152 -2.11 9.46 1.84
CA ARG A 152 -2.56 10.54 2.75
C ARG A 152 -2.88 10.01 4.15
N GLY A 153 -3.71 8.97 4.26
CA GLY A 153 -4.06 8.37 5.55
C GLY A 153 -2.85 7.77 6.27
N GLY A 154 -1.88 7.24 5.54
CA GLY A 154 -0.59 6.78 6.07
C GLY A 154 0.25 7.89 6.67
N CYS A 155 0.28 9.06 6.02
CA CYS A 155 0.91 10.28 6.53
C CYS A 155 0.23 10.77 7.80
N GLN A 156 -1.10 10.94 7.75
CA GLN A 156 -1.89 11.42 8.88
C GLN A 156 -1.78 10.50 10.11
N TYR A 157 -1.83 9.18 9.91
CA TYR A 157 -1.68 8.20 10.99
C TYR A 157 -0.32 8.33 11.69
N ARG A 158 0.76 8.53 10.95
CA ARG A 158 2.10 8.65 11.52
C ARG A 158 2.25 9.90 12.38
N ILE A 159 1.76 11.03 11.91
CA ILE A 159 1.80 12.28 12.68
C ILE A 159 0.84 12.21 13.87
N LYS A 160 -0.44 11.98 13.64
CA LYS A 160 -1.48 12.14 14.68
C LYS A 160 -1.41 11.04 15.73
N ILE A 161 -1.18 9.79 15.30
CA ILE A 161 -1.23 8.60 16.17
C ILE A 161 0.15 8.14 16.60
N LYS A 162 1.12 8.02 15.68
CA LYS A 162 2.49 7.58 16.02
C LYS A 162 3.39 8.72 16.51
N LYS A 163 2.91 9.97 16.50
CA LYS A 163 3.65 11.16 16.94
C LYS A 163 4.97 11.36 16.20
N TRP A 164 5.04 10.93 14.94
CA TRP A 164 6.19 11.22 14.10
C TRP A 164 6.21 12.69 13.74
N SER A 165 7.40 13.28 13.69
CA SER A 165 7.60 14.60 13.12
C SER A 165 7.47 14.57 11.58
N ALA A 166 7.28 15.73 10.96
CA ALA A 166 7.13 15.83 9.52
C ALA A 166 8.39 15.38 8.76
N ASP A 167 9.58 15.62 9.32
CA ASP A 167 10.86 15.17 8.76
C ASP A 167 11.00 13.64 8.82
N MET A 168 10.57 12.98 9.90
CA MET A 168 10.53 11.51 9.95
C MET A 168 9.61 10.93 8.89
N VAL A 169 8.44 11.56 8.66
CA VAL A 169 7.51 11.13 7.61
C VAL A 169 8.12 11.36 6.22
N ALA A 170 8.75 12.52 5.99
CA ALA A 170 9.42 12.85 4.73
C ALA A 170 10.55 11.86 4.42
N ALA A 171 11.40 11.57 5.40
CA ALA A 171 12.47 10.58 5.30
C ALA A 171 11.90 9.19 5.00
N TRP A 172 10.90 8.73 5.76
CA TRP A 172 10.31 7.40 5.59
C TRP A 172 9.67 7.19 4.22
N GLY A 173 8.93 8.19 3.73
CA GLY A 173 8.31 8.12 2.42
C GLY A 173 9.22 8.55 1.28
N GLY A 174 10.53 8.73 1.52
CA GLY A 174 11.54 8.99 0.50
C GLY A 174 11.31 10.29 -0.29
N TRP A 175 10.87 11.35 0.40
CA TRP A 175 10.70 12.67 -0.20
C TRP A 175 11.96 13.50 -0.03
N SER A 176 12.38 14.16 -1.12
CA SER A 176 13.35 15.25 -1.05
C SER A 176 12.66 16.56 -0.63
N GLN A 177 13.42 17.58 -0.22
CA GLN A 177 12.87 18.89 0.17
C GLN A 177 11.96 19.50 -0.91
N VAL A 178 12.28 19.32 -2.20
CA VAL A 178 11.52 19.86 -3.34
C VAL A 178 10.20 19.11 -3.56
N GLU A 179 10.11 17.87 -3.10
CA GLU A 179 8.98 16.97 -3.34
C GLU A 179 8.10 16.75 -2.10
N ALA A 180 8.46 17.37 -0.98
CA ALA A 180 7.69 17.33 0.25
C ALA A 180 6.39 18.16 0.17
N VAL A 181 6.23 19.05 -0.83
CA VAL A 181 5.03 19.91 -0.96
C VAL A 181 3.72 19.10 -1.01
N PRO A 182 3.59 18.04 -1.85
CA PRO A 182 2.45 17.13 -1.78
C PRO A 182 2.22 16.47 -0.41
N MET A 183 3.28 16.20 0.36
CA MET A 183 3.16 15.62 1.71
C MET A 183 2.49 16.62 2.66
N PHE A 184 2.86 17.90 2.62
CA PHE A 184 2.23 18.92 3.47
C PHE A 184 0.73 19.10 3.18
N ARG A 185 0.32 18.97 1.91
CA ARG A 185 -1.11 18.94 1.54
C ARG A 185 -1.87 17.75 2.12
N TYR A 186 -1.20 16.67 2.50
CA TYR A 186 -1.83 15.53 3.19
C TYR A 186 -2.09 15.82 4.67
N PHE A 187 -1.33 16.74 5.26
CA PHE A 187 -1.53 17.18 6.65
C PHE A 187 -2.58 18.28 6.73
N TYR A 188 -2.56 19.19 5.76
CA TYR A 188 -3.41 20.37 5.70
C TYR A 188 -4.51 20.16 4.65
N SER A 189 -5.64 19.61 5.09
CA SER A 189 -6.87 19.67 4.32
C SER A 189 -7.73 20.75 4.96
N PRO A 190 -8.04 21.85 4.25
CA PRO A 190 -8.88 22.93 4.78
C PRO A 190 -10.26 22.45 5.25
N ASN A 191 -10.71 21.30 4.74
CA ASN A 191 -11.98 20.69 5.11
C ASN A 191 -11.85 19.73 6.31
N ASP A 192 -10.64 19.35 6.71
CA ASP A 192 -10.42 18.46 7.86
C ASP A 192 -10.18 19.33 9.11
N ASN A 193 -10.90 19.08 10.20
CA ASN A 193 -10.69 19.70 11.52
C ASN A 193 -10.87 21.23 11.62
N HIS A 194 -11.59 21.86 10.69
CA HIS A 194 -11.93 23.29 10.78
C HIS A 194 -12.79 23.61 12.02
N GLU A 195 -13.56 22.63 12.49
CA GLU A 195 -14.38 22.72 13.71
C GLU A 195 -13.59 22.93 15.01
N TYR A 196 -12.28 22.70 15.00
CA TYR A 196 -11.39 22.93 16.16
C TYR A 196 -10.46 24.14 15.98
N MET A 197 -10.68 24.97 14.94
CA MET A 197 -9.78 26.08 14.62
C MET A 197 -9.63 27.05 15.80
N ASP A 198 -10.75 27.35 16.48
CA ASP A 198 -10.80 28.25 17.64
C ASP A 198 -10.13 27.68 18.90
N ASP A 199 -9.79 26.39 18.90
CA ASP A 199 -9.13 25.72 20.02
C ASP A 199 -7.60 25.66 19.86
N TYR A 200 -7.07 25.90 18.66
CA TYR A 200 -5.62 25.75 18.39
C TYR A 200 -4.75 26.84 19.01
N ASP A 201 -5.27 28.06 19.19
CA ASP A 201 -4.56 29.18 19.81
C ASP A 201 -4.84 29.30 21.32
N ARG A 202 -5.57 28.34 21.90
CA ARG A 202 -5.76 28.30 23.35
C ARG A 202 -4.46 27.84 24.00
N ASN A 203 -3.71 28.81 24.53
CA ASN A 203 -2.56 28.58 25.39
C ASN A 203 -3.02 27.94 26.71
N TYR A 204 -2.98 26.60 26.81
CA TYR A 204 -3.09 25.87 28.07
C TYR A 204 -1.71 25.66 28.69
#